data_AF-A0AA42IA62-F1
#
_entry.id   AF-A0AA42IA62-F1
#
_cell.length_a   1.000
_cell.length_b   1.000
_cell.length_c   1.000
_cell.angle_alpha   90.00
_cell.angle_beta   90.00
_cell.angle_gamma   90.00
#
_symmetry.space_group_name_H-M   'P 1'
#
loop_
_entity.id
_entity.type
_entity.pdbx_description
1 polymer ?
#
loop_
_entity_poly.entity_id
_entity_poly.type
_entity_poly.pdbx_seq_one_letter_code
_entity_poly.pdbx_strand_id
1 'polypeptide(L)'
;MKFICFLFAILLTSGCSAKININSSDQYSQCDNDLKAIIYKNFDMKKINKKDVTFDFSEKDYIQIFVKSKNGVNNGATFGWIKIDKKNNKLYNVTYDDENQIPMNVLDKKDYIDRCL
;
A
#
# COMPACT_ATOMS: atom_id res chain seq x y z
N MET A 1 -54.85 -24.85 -31.43
CA MET A 1 -53.68 -24.06 -31.91
C MET A 1 -53.93 -22.58 -31.60
N LYS A 2 -52.86 -21.84 -31.29
CA LYS A 2 -52.74 -20.41 -30.89
C LYS A 2 -52.73 -20.21 -29.37
N PHE A 3 -51.55 -20.17 -28.74
CA PHE A 3 -50.50 -19.12 -28.66
C PHE A 3 -50.62 -18.37 -27.33
N ILE A 4 -49.98 -18.91 -26.30
CA ILE A 4 -49.65 -18.18 -25.07
C ILE A 4 -48.14 -17.98 -25.11
N CYS A 5 -47.71 -16.84 -25.65
CA CYS A 5 -46.33 -16.40 -25.55
C CYS A 5 -46.13 -15.77 -24.17
N PHE A 6 -45.70 -16.58 -23.21
CA PHE A 6 -45.13 -16.06 -21.96
C PHE A 6 -43.72 -15.54 -22.28
N LEU A 7 -43.60 -14.22 -22.43
CA LEU A 7 -42.32 -13.52 -22.49
C LEU A 7 -41.64 -13.63 -21.12
N PHE A 8 -40.84 -14.68 -20.94
CA PHE A 8 -39.81 -14.68 -19.90
C PHE A 8 -38.77 -13.63 -20.30
N ALA A 9 -38.93 -12.42 -19.77
CA ALA A 9 -37.86 -11.43 -19.72
C ALA A 9 -36.76 -11.99 -18.82
N ILE A 10 -35.81 -12.70 -19.43
CA ILE A 10 -34.52 -13.01 -18.82
C ILE A 10 -33.84 -11.65 -18.68
N LEU A 11 -34.02 -11.03 -17.51
CA LEU A 11 -33.12 -10.00 -17.00
C LEU A 11 -31.76 -10.68 -16.88
N LEU A 12 -31.00 -10.65 -17.97
CA LEU A 12 -29.56 -10.70 -17.93
C LEU A 12 -29.15 -9.46 -17.13
N THR A 13 -29.15 -9.60 -15.81
CA THR A 13 -28.23 -8.86 -14.96
C THR A 13 -26.85 -9.31 -15.42
N SER A 14 -26.40 -8.72 -16.51
CA SER A 14 -24.99 -8.43 -16.68
C SER A 14 -24.65 -7.63 -15.44
N GLY A 15 -24.24 -8.35 -14.40
CA GLY A 15 -23.30 -7.82 -13.44
C GLY A 15 -22.10 -7.44 -14.28
N CYS A 16 -22.14 -6.25 -14.88
CA CYS A 16 -20.96 -5.46 -15.10
C CYS A 16 -20.29 -5.48 -13.74
N SER A 17 -19.32 -6.37 -13.56
CA SER A 17 -18.21 -6.13 -12.66
C SER A 17 -17.64 -4.83 -13.17
N ALA A 18 -18.19 -3.72 -12.66
CA ALA A 18 -17.59 -2.43 -12.79
C ALA A 18 -16.24 -2.62 -12.11
N LYS A 19 -15.22 -2.96 -12.90
CA LYS A 19 -13.85 -2.68 -12.54
C LYS A 19 -13.86 -1.19 -12.30
N ILE A 20 -14.01 -0.82 -11.03
CA ILE A 20 -13.87 0.55 -10.58
C ILE A 20 -12.53 0.96 -11.13
N ASN A 21 -12.56 1.81 -12.15
CA ASN A 21 -11.35 2.32 -12.76
C ASN A 21 -10.83 3.35 -11.77
N ILE A 22 -10.17 2.88 -10.72
CA ILE A 22 -9.51 3.73 -9.74
C ILE A 22 -8.46 4.48 -10.55
N ASN A 23 -8.60 5.80 -10.66
CA ASN A 23 -7.59 6.61 -11.32
C ASN A 23 -6.24 6.28 -10.68
N SER A 24 -5.23 6.01 -11.51
CA SER A 24 -3.89 5.62 -11.03
C SER A 24 -3.30 6.59 -10.00
N SER A 25 -3.64 7.87 -10.12
CA SER A 25 -3.29 8.93 -9.15
C SER A 25 -3.93 8.72 -7.78
N ASP A 26 -5.20 8.31 -7.73
CA ASP A 26 -5.92 8.10 -6.48
C ASP A 26 -5.39 6.85 -5.75
N GLN A 27 -5.08 5.79 -6.51
CA GLN A 27 -4.44 4.59 -5.97
C GLN A 27 -3.05 4.89 -5.41
N TYR A 28 -2.22 5.66 -6.13
CA TYR A 28 -0.91 6.05 -5.64
C TYR A 28 -0.98 6.82 -4.31
N SER A 29 -1.88 7.81 -4.23
CA SER A 29 -2.11 8.58 -3.01
C SER A 29 -2.59 7.70 -1.84
N GLN A 30 -3.47 6.74 -2.11
CA GLN A 30 -3.93 5.79 -1.10
C GLN A 30 -2.78 4.88 -0.62
N CYS A 31 -1.96 4.37 -1.55
CA CYS A 31 -0.81 3.53 -1.22
C CYS A 31 0.25 4.28 -0.38
N ASP A 32 0.53 5.53 -0.69
CA ASP A 32 1.45 6.37 0.10
C ASP A 32 0.91 6.63 1.51
N ASN A 33 -0.39 6.97 1.63
CA ASN A 33 -1.03 7.20 2.93
C ASN A 33 -1.09 5.94 3.79
N ASP A 34 -1.38 4.80 3.19
CA ASP A 34 -1.42 3.51 3.87
C ASP A 34 -0.04 3.11 4.36
N LEU A 35 1.00 3.28 3.53
CA LEU A 35 2.37 3.03 3.95
C LEU A 35 2.76 3.92 5.11
N LYS A 36 2.47 5.22 5.05
CA LYS A 36 2.70 6.15 6.19
C LYS A 36 1.99 5.69 7.45
N ALA A 37 0.74 5.22 7.37
CA ALA A 37 0.04 4.70 8.54
C ALA A 37 0.73 3.48 9.14
N ILE A 38 1.16 2.54 8.29
CA ILE A 38 1.94 1.36 8.69
C ILE A 38 3.25 1.81 9.35
N ILE A 39 3.98 2.76 8.78
CA ILE A 39 5.22 3.28 9.38
C ILE A 39 5.00 3.86 10.77
N TYR A 40 4.01 4.74 10.94
CA TYR A 40 3.73 5.39 12.23
C TYR A 40 3.29 4.41 13.32
N LYS A 41 2.81 3.22 12.92
CA LYS A 41 2.49 2.14 13.85
C LYS A 41 3.73 1.37 14.32
N ASN A 42 4.75 1.25 13.46
CA ASN A 42 5.88 0.35 13.67
C ASN A 42 7.19 1.06 14.04
N PHE A 43 7.29 2.36 13.77
CA PHE A 43 8.47 3.18 14.05
C PHE A 43 8.14 4.31 15.04
N ASP A 44 9.12 4.77 15.83
CA ASP A 44 8.93 5.94 16.70
C ASP A 44 8.98 7.25 15.89
N MET A 45 7.83 7.57 15.30
CA MET A 45 7.65 8.75 14.43
C MET A 45 7.00 9.94 15.14
N LYS A 46 6.92 9.94 16.48
CA LYS A 46 6.12 10.92 17.26
C LYS A 46 6.45 12.39 16.98
N LYS A 47 7.71 12.69 16.63
CA LYS A 47 8.21 14.05 16.39
C LYS A 47 8.35 14.41 14.90
N ILE A 48 8.00 13.49 14.01
CA ILE A 48 8.14 13.64 12.56
C ILE A 48 6.76 13.93 11.98
N ASN A 49 6.66 14.91 11.08
CA ASN A 49 5.41 15.19 10.38
C ASN A 49 5.22 14.22 9.22
N LYS A 50 3.99 13.71 9.01
CA LYS A 50 3.69 12.71 7.97
C LYS A 50 4.08 13.18 6.57
N LYS A 51 3.97 14.49 6.31
CA LYS A 51 4.34 15.10 5.02
C LYS A 51 5.84 15.08 4.74
N ASP A 52 6.65 14.94 5.79
CA ASP A 52 8.11 14.92 5.71
C ASP A 52 8.64 13.49 5.51
N VAL A 53 7.79 12.47 5.62
CA VAL A 53 8.13 11.07 5.34
C VAL A 53 7.96 10.79 3.85
N THR A 54 9.00 10.26 3.23
CA THR A 54 9.00 9.81 1.83
C THR A 54 9.61 8.42 1.72
N PHE A 55 9.32 7.74 0.61
CA PHE A 55 9.75 6.37 0.37
C PHE A 55 10.52 6.27 -0.93
N ASP A 56 11.54 5.42 -0.95
CA ASP A 56 12.19 4.96 -2.17
C ASP A 56 11.97 3.46 -2.34
N PHE A 57 11.66 3.07 -3.56
CA PHE A 57 11.35 1.72 -4.00
C PHE A 57 12.34 1.23 -5.07
N SER A 58 13.46 1.93 -5.23
CA SER A 58 14.51 1.61 -6.22
C SER A 58 15.18 0.26 -5.95
N GLU A 59 15.29 -0.13 -4.68
CA GLU A 59 15.87 -1.40 -4.25
C GLU A 59 14.84 -2.53 -4.32
N LYS A 60 15.17 -3.62 -5.00
CA LYS A 60 14.27 -4.75 -5.18
C LYS A 60 13.94 -5.40 -3.83
N ASP A 61 12.66 -5.63 -3.56
CA ASP A 61 12.15 -6.25 -2.33
C ASP A 61 12.43 -5.43 -1.06
N TYR A 62 12.83 -4.16 -1.19
CA TYR A 62 13.04 -3.25 -0.07
C TYR A 62 12.33 -1.91 -0.29
N ILE A 63 11.99 -1.25 0.83
CA ILE A 63 11.51 0.12 0.84
C ILE A 63 12.40 0.91 1.78
N GLN A 64 13.03 1.94 1.27
CA GLN A 64 13.82 2.87 2.09
C GLN A 64 12.93 4.01 2.58
N ILE A 65 12.98 4.29 3.87
CA ILE A 65 12.23 5.36 4.51
C ILE A 65 13.16 6.56 4.66
N PHE A 66 12.71 7.71 4.16
CA PHE A 66 13.39 8.98 4.30
C PHE A 66 12.55 9.96 5.11
N VAL A 67 13.24 10.81 5.87
CA VAL A 67 12.63 11.95 6.57
C VAL A 67 13.29 13.24 6.09
N LYS A 68 12.50 14.09 5.42
CA LYS A 68 12.95 15.39 4.95
C LYS A 68 13.47 16.23 6.13
N SER A 69 14.69 16.72 5.98
CA SER A 69 15.22 17.74 6.88
C SER A 69 14.49 19.07 6.64
N LYS A 70 14.34 19.89 7.69
CA LYS A 70 13.77 21.24 7.61
C LYS A 70 14.44 22.14 6.56
N ASN A 71 15.65 21.80 6.14
CA ASN A 71 16.46 22.59 5.21
C ASN A 71 16.41 22.13 3.74
N GLY A 72 15.46 21.26 3.36
CA GLY A 72 15.04 21.11 1.96
C GLY A 72 16.02 20.44 0.98
N VAL A 73 17.13 19.86 1.45
CA VAL A 73 18.06 19.13 0.58
C VAL A 73 17.53 17.71 0.33
N ASN A 74 17.53 17.30 -0.94
CA ASN A 74 17.01 16.05 -1.51
C ASN A 74 16.93 14.85 -0.56
N ASN A 75 15.76 14.20 -0.53
CA ASN A 75 15.43 12.98 0.22
C ASN A 75 15.92 12.91 1.68
N GLY A 76 16.23 14.02 2.35
CA GLY A 76 16.48 14.00 3.79
C GLY A 76 17.46 12.92 4.28
N ALA A 77 17.35 12.51 5.54
CA ALA A 77 18.16 11.41 6.08
C ALA A 77 17.41 10.07 5.95
N THR A 78 18.12 9.00 5.62
CA THR A 78 17.59 7.64 5.73
C THR A 78 17.20 7.39 7.18
N PHE A 79 15.93 7.10 7.39
CA PHE A 79 15.38 6.82 8.71
C PHE A 79 15.33 5.31 8.98
N GLY A 80 15.06 4.51 7.95
CA GLY A 80 14.97 3.06 8.10
C GLY A 80 14.70 2.32 6.81
N TRP A 81 14.59 1.00 6.95
CA TRP A 81 14.41 0.06 5.86
C TRP A 81 13.32 -0.95 6.18
N ILE A 82 12.54 -1.29 5.16
CA ILE A 82 11.53 -2.33 5.20
C ILE A 82 11.90 -3.38 4.16
N LYS A 83 11.82 -4.65 4.54
CA LYS A 83 11.87 -5.77 3.61
C LYS A 83 10.47 -6.22 3.24
N ILE A 84 10.24 -6.44 1.95
CA ILE A 84 8.97 -6.92 1.38
C ILE A 84 9.07 -8.43 1.18
N ASP A 85 8.13 -9.17 1.75
CA ASP A 85 7.95 -10.60 1.48
C ASP A 85 6.59 -10.80 0.81
N LYS A 86 6.60 -10.68 -0.52
CA LYS A 86 5.39 -10.85 -1.35
C LYS A 86 4.80 -12.25 -1.24
N LYS A 87 5.64 -13.27 -1.06
CA LYS A 87 5.19 -14.67 -0.99
C LYS A 87 4.32 -14.91 0.23
N ASN A 88 4.70 -14.34 1.37
CA ASN A 88 3.98 -14.51 2.63
C ASN A 88 3.07 -13.32 2.97
N ASN A 89 2.98 -12.32 2.09
CA ASN A 89 2.25 -11.08 2.28
C ASN A 89 2.63 -10.38 3.61
N LYS A 90 3.93 -10.17 3.82
CA LYS A 90 4.50 -9.58 5.05
C LYS A 90 5.48 -8.46 4.76
N LEU A 91 5.56 -7.53 5.71
CA LEU A 91 6.58 -6.49 5.78
C LEU A 91 7.41 -6.68 7.05
N TYR A 92 8.71 -6.43 6.96
CA TYR A 92 9.62 -6.52 8.09
C TYR A 92 10.44 -5.25 8.23
N ASN A 93 10.58 -4.75 9.46
CA ASN A 93 11.54 -3.70 9.76
C ASN A 93 12.93 -4.33 9.88
N VAL A 94 13.86 -3.84 9.04
CA VAL A 94 15.25 -4.32 8.93
C VAL A 94 16.24 -3.17 9.10
N THR A 95 15.82 -2.09 9.78
CA THR A 95 16.61 -0.85 9.88
C THR A 95 17.97 -1.04 10.55
N TYR A 96 18.05 -1.92 11.54
CA TYR A 96 19.26 -2.13 12.35
C TYR A 96 19.88 -3.51 12.15
N ASP A 97 19.14 -4.45 11.57
CA ASP A 97 19.50 -5.86 11.46
C ASP A 97 18.63 -6.50 10.36
N ASP A 98 19.27 -7.00 9.30
CA ASP A 98 18.61 -7.68 8.18
C ASP A 98 18.53 -9.21 8.38
N GLU A 99 19.28 -9.75 9.34
CA GLU A 99 19.22 -11.14 9.78
C GLU A 99 18.03 -11.38 10.72
N ASN A 100 17.79 -10.46 11.67
CA ASN A 100 16.69 -10.53 12.63
C ASN A 100 15.52 -9.62 12.23
N GLN A 101 14.80 -10.06 11.20
CA GLN A 101 13.63 -9.37 10.66
C GLN A 101 12.51 -9.21 11.70
N ILE A 102 12.13 -7.97 12.00
CA ILE A 102 11.04 -7.66 12.95
C ILE A 102 9.73 -7.54 12.15
N PRO A 103 8.74 -8.43 12.34
CA PRO A 103 7.47 -8.36 11.61
C PRO A 103 6.72 -7.05 11.89
N MET A 104 6.21 -6.42 10.84
CA MET A 104 5.45 -5.18 10.95
C MET A 104 3.95 -5.44 11.05
N ASN A 105 3.27 -4.62 11.84
CA ASN A 105 1.83 -4.56 11.89
C ASN A 105 1.31 -3.74 10.70
N VAL A 106 0.62 -4.41 9.76
CA VAL A 106 0.02 -3.77 8.57
C VAL A 106 -1.39 -3.20 8.81
N LEU A 107 -1.82 -3.11 10.08
CA LEU A 107 -3.17 -2.70 10.49
C LEU A 107 -4.22 -3.57 9.80
N ASP A 108 -5.34 -2.98 9.36
CA ASP A 108 -6.36 -3.66 8.56
C ASP A 108 -6.03 -3.64 7.05
N LYS A 109 -4.84 -3.21 6.65
CA LYS A 109 -4.41 -3.08 5.23
C LYS A 109 -3.76 -4.37 4.73
N LYS A 110 -4.45 -5.50 4.92
CA LYS A 110 -3.93 -6.84 4.58
C LYS A 110 -3.67 -7.04 3.09
N ASP A 111 -4.35 -6.27 2.24
CA ASP A 111 -4.19 -6.28 0.78
C ASP A 111 -3.12 -5.28 0.29
N TYR A 112 -2.42 -4.58 1.19
CA TYR A 112 -1.51 -3.51 0.81
C TYR A 112 -0.43 -3.97 -0.17
N ILE A 113 0.21 -5.11 0.08
CA ILE A 113 1.30 -5.59 -0.78
C ILE A 113 0.75 -5.89 -2.18
N ASP A 114 -0.32 -6.67 -2.29
CA ASP A 114 -0.91 -7.02 -3.59
C ASP A 114 -1.43 -5.79 -4.36
N ARG A 115 -1.92 -4.77 -3.64
CA ARG A 115 -2.50 -3.57 -4.24
C ARG A 115 -1.47 -2.50 -4.59
N CYS A 116 -0.33 -2.45 -3.89
CA CYS A 116 0.59 -1.31 -3.91
C CYS A 116 2.05 -1.64 -4.23
N LEU A 117 2.50 -2.91 -4.16
CA LEU A 117 3.92 -3.30 -4.28
C LEU A 117 4.16 -4.38 -5.34
#